data_AF-A0A2P4XGJ8-F1
#
_entry.id   AF-A0A2P4XGJ8-F1
#
_cell.length_a   1.000
_cell.length_b   1.000
_cell.length_c   1.000
_cell.angle_alpha   90.00
_cell.angle_beta   90.00
_cell.angle_gamma   90.00
#
_symmetry.space_group_name_H-M   'P 1'
#
loop_
_entity.id
_entity.type
_entity.pdbx_description
1 polymer ?
#
loop_
_entity_poly.entity_id
_entity_poly.type
_entity_poly.pdbx_seq_one_letter_code
_entity_poly.pdbx_strand_id
1 'polypeptide(L)'
;MKLPSAKREQTFGFAKTDNTNSLEVTQRWGNIVMNDLETIPLGLLIFGAGIIAGADPDVHYRAMITFTVARCLFTYAYANAIQPVRTLCHGVGVMATLVGLGNALSAIL
;
A
#
# COMPACT_ATOMS: atom_id res chain seq x y z
N MET A 1 18.33 -15.50 -8.93
CA MET A 1 17.30 -14.79 -9.73
C MET A 1 17.76 -13.35 -9.90
N LYS A 2 18.37 -13.01 -11.05
CA LYS A 2 18.81 -11.63 -11.31
C LYS A 2 17.57 -10.83 -11.71
N LEU A 3 17.13 -9.92 -10.86
CA LEU A 3 16.13 -8.93 -11.23
C LEU A 3 16.70 -8.15 -12.42
N PRO A 4 15.99 -8.05 -13.56
CA PRO A 4 16.41 -7.15 -14.62
C PRO A 4 16.37 -5.75 -14.02
N SER A 5 17.55 -5.25 -13.63
CA SER A 5 17.74 -3.83 -13.39
C SER A 5 17.47 -3.19 -14.75
N ALA A 6 16.23 -2.73 -14.94
CA ALA A 6 15.83 -1.97 -16.10
C ALA A 6 16.66 -0.69 -16.07
N LYS A 7 17.85 -0.75 -16.67
CA LYS A 7 18.77 0.36 -16.82
C LYS A 7 17.99 1.43 -17.59
N ARG A 8 17.57 2.48 -16.89
CA ARG A 8 16.90 3.62 -17.52
C ARG A 8 17.91 4.27 -18.47
N GLU A 9 17.68 4.16 -19.77
CA GLU A 9 18.36 5.00 -20.75
C GLU A 9 17.78 6.42 -20.57
N GLN A 10 18.45 7.23 -19.77
CA GLN A 10 18.03 8.61 -19.50
C GLN A 10 18.43 9.48 -20.69
N THR A 11 17.53 9.62 -21.65
CA THR A 11 17.83 10.24 -22.95
C THR A 11 17.65 11.76 -22.97
N PHE A 12 17.31 12.42 -21.84
CA PHE A 12 17.19 13.88 -21.68
C PHE A 12 16.48 14.62 -22.84
N GLY A 13 15.55 13.97 -23.53
CA GLY A 13 14.85 14.52 -24.70
C GLY A 13 15.65 14.53 -26.02
N PHE A 14 16.87 14.01 -26.04
CA PHE A 14 17.72 13.94 -27.24
C PHE A 14 17.43 12.72 -28.12
N ALA A 15 16.78 11.68 -27.60
CA ALA A 15 16.42 10.50 -28.39
C ALA A 15 14.89 10.34 -28.49
N LYS A 16 14.38 10.28 -29.72
CA LYS A 16 12.98 9.94 -30.00
C LYS A 16 12.76 8.47 -29.68
N THR A 17 12.22 8.20 -28.49
CA THR A 17 11.99 6.83 -28.00
C THR A 17 10.57 6.39 -28.32
N ASP A 18 10.44 5.33 -29.12
CA ASP A 18 9.17 4.68 -29.50
C ASP A 18 8.52 3.87 -28.34
N ASN A 19 9.16 3.89 -27.16
CA ASN A 19 8.89 3.04 -26.00
C ASN A 19 8.14 3.77 -24.87
N THR A 20 7.45 4.87 -25.13
CA THR A 20 6.77 5.68 -24.09
C THR A 20 5.81 4.86 -23.22
N ASN A 21 5.05 3.95 -23.82
CA ASN A 21 4.10 3.08 -23.12
C ASN A 21 4.77 2.17 -22.08
N SER A 22 5.97 1.64 -22.34
CA SER A 22 6.65 0.75 -21.38
C SER A 22 7.25 1.52 -20.21
N LEU A 23 7.63 2.79 -20.43
CA LEU A 23 8.13 3.68 -19.40
C LEU A 23 7.02 4.07 -18.42
N GLU A 24 5.83 4.41 -18.91
CA GLU A 24 4.69 4.74 -18.06
C GLU A 24 4.26 3.56 -17.19
N VAL A 25 4.20 2.36 -17.76
CA VAL A 25 3.88 1.14 -17.01
C VAL A 25 4.92 0.91 -15.91
N THR A 26 6.21 1.04 -16.23
CA THR A 26 7.30 0.87 -15.25
C THR A 26 7.21 1.90 -14.12
N GLN A 27 6.89 3.16 -14.43
CA GLN A 27 6.66 4.20 -13.43
C GLN A 27 5.46 3.88 -12.53
N ARG A 28 4.36 3.37 -13.10
CA ARG A 28 3.18 2.97 -12.34
C ARG A 28 3.53 1.87 -11.33
N TRP A 29 4.23 0.82 -11.76
CA TRP A 29 4.70 -0.26 -10.87
C TRP A 29 5.64 0.24 -9.78
N GLY A 30 6.56 1.15 -10.10
CA GLY A 30 7.45 1.77 -9.11
C GLY A 30 6.69 2.48 -8.00
N ASN A 31 5.65 3.23 -8.36
CA ASN A 31 4.83 3.95 -7.39
C ASN A 31 3.98 3.01 -6.52
N ILE A 32 3.50 1.87 -7.06
CA ILE A 32 2.81 0.84 -6.26
C ILE A 32 3.75 0.33 -5.16
N VAL A 33 4.95 -0.09 -5.55
CA VAL A 33 5.94 -0.65 -4.61
C VAL A 33 6.34 0.37 -3.56
N MET A 34 6.53 1.64 -3.94
CA MET A 34 6.87 2.71 -2.99
C MET A 34 5.75 2.95 -1.97
N ASN A 35 4.49 3.00 -2.43
CA ASN A 35 3.34 3.14 -1.54
C ASN A 35 3.23 1.97 -0.56
N ASP A 36 3.43 0.75 -1.05
CA ASP A 36 3.38 -0.46 -0.22
C ASP A 36 4.52 -0.48 0.81
N LEU A 37 5.71 0.01 0.44
CA LEU A 37 6.86 0.17 1.34
C LEU A 37 6.61 1.16 2.48
N GLU A 38 5.81 2.19 2.28
CA GLU A 38 5.49 3.15 3.34
C GLU A 38 4.34 2.65 4.22
N THR A 39 3.31 2.06 3.61
CA THR A 39 2.04 1.82 4.31
C THR A 39 1.95 0.44 4.99
N ILE A 40 2.61 -0.59 4.45
CA ILE A 40 2.59 -1.95 5.05
C ILE A 40 3.41 -2.00 6.34
N PRO A 41 4.66 -1.51 6.41
CA PRO A 41 5.44 -1.52 7.66
C PRO A 41 4.77 -0.71 8.77
N LEU A 42 4.17 0.44 8.42
CA LEU A 42 3.41 1.25 9.37
C LEU A 42 2.20 0.49 9.93
N GLY A 43 1.44 -0.17 9.06
CA GLY A 43 0.29 -0.99 9.48
C GLY A 43 0.69 -2.14 10.39
N LEU A 44 1.73 -2.89 10.02
CA LEU A 44 2.28 -3.98 10.83
C LEU A 44 2.74 -3.51 12.21
N LEU A 45 3.40 -2.35 12.28
CA LEU A 45 3.84 -1.78 13.55
C LEU A 45 2.64 -1.46 14.47
N ILE A 46 1.59 -0.84 13.92
CA ILE A 46 0.38 -0.49 14.68
C ILE A 46 -0.37 -1.75 15.14
N PHE A 47 -0.58 -2.72 14.25
CA PHE A 47 -1.26 -3.98 14.62
C PHE A 47 -0.44 -4.80 15.61
N GLY A 48 0.88 -4.88 15.43
CA GLY A 48 1.80 -5.56 16.35
C GLY A 48 1.82 -4.91 17.73
N ALA A 49 1.86 -3.58 17.80
CA ALA A 49 1.74 -2.85 19.06
C ALA A 49 0.39 -3.12 19.75
N GLY A 50 -0.71 -3.17 19.00
CA GLY A 50 -2.04 -3.48 19.54
C GLY A 50 -2.17 -4.89 20.12
N ILE A 51 -1.48 -5.89 19.53
CA ILE A 51 -1.46 -7.25 20.10
C ILE A 51 -0.71 -7.27 21.44
N ILE A 52 0.43 -6.58 21.54
CA ILE A 52 1.20 -6.48 22.79
C ILE A 52 0.40 -5.76 23.88
N ALA A 53 -0.41 -4.76 23.49
CA ALA A 53 -1.27 -3.99 24.37
C ALA A 53 -2.47 -4.77 24.94
N GLY A 54 -2.76 -5.98 24.44
CA GLY A 54 -3.94 -6.74 24.87
C GLY A 54 -5.26 -6.21 24.31
N ALA A 55 -5.24 -5.65 23.10
CA ALA A 55 -6.44 -5.17 22.42
C ALA A 55 -7.49 -6.27 22.22
N ASP A 56 -8.77 -5.89 22.18
CA ASP A 56 -9.87 -6.84 21.95
C ASP A 56 -9.64 -7.63 20.64
N PRO A 57 -9.57 -8.98 20.72
CA PRO A 57 -9.13 -9.80 19.61
C PRO A 57 -10.12 -9.83 18.44
N ASP A 58 -11.43 -9.68 18.70
CA ASP A 58 -12.46 -9.74 17.66
C ASP A 58 -12.45 -8.48 16.79
N VAL A 59 -12.30 -7.30 17.42
CA VAL A 59 -12.18 -6.03 16.69
C VAL A 59 -10.84 -5.95 15.95
N HIS A 60 -9.74 -6.36 16.59
CA HIS A 60 -8.40 -6.28 16.01
C HIS A 60 -8.24 -7.22 14.81
N TYR A 61 -8.78 -8.44 14.89
CA TYR A 61 -8.77 -9.40 13.78
C TYR A 61 -9.52 -8.88 12.55
N ARG A 62 -10.72 -8.30 12.75
CA ARG A 62 -11.53 -7.74 11.65
C ARG A 62 -10.86 -6.52 11.02
N ALA A 63 -10.21 -5.69 11.83
CA ALA A 63 -9.43 -4.54 11.34
C ALA A 63 -8.24 -4.99 10.48
N MET A 64 -7.52 -6.03 10.90
CA MET A 64 -6.42 -6.63 10.12
C MET A 64 -6.89 -7.18 8.78
N ILE A 65 -7.99 -7.96 8.74
CA ILE A 65 -8.55 -8.47 7.48
C ILE A 65 -8.92 -7.33 6.54
N THR A 66 -9.61 -6.32 7.06
CA THR A 66 -10.05 -5.16 6.26
C THR A 66 -8.86 -4.42 5.68
N PHE A 67 -7.80 -4.24 6.46
CA PHE A 67 -6.55 -3.64 5.99
C PHE A 67 -5.90 -4.46 4.86
N THR A 68 -5.81 -5.78 5.01
CA THR A 68 -5.23 -6.65 3.98
C THR A 68 -6.04 -6.61 2.69
N VAL A 69 -7.37 -6.72 2.75
CA VAL A 69 -8.24 -6.66 1.58
C VAL A 69 -8.15 -5.29 0.90
N ALA A 70 -8.13 -4.20 1.67
CA ALA A 70 -7.97 -2.85 1.12
C ALA A 70 -6.64 -2.68 0.38
N ARG A 71 -5.56 -3.33 0.84
CA ARG A 71 -4.26 -3.32 0.14
C ARG A 71 -4.28 -4.13 -1.16
N CYS A 72 -4.90 -5.31 -1.15
CA CYS A 72 -5.08 -6.10 -2.38
C CYS A 72 -5.93 -5.36 -3.43
N LEU A 73 -6.99 -4.67 -3.00
CA LEU A 73 -7.83 -3.87 -3.90
C LEU A 73 -7.10 -2.62 -4.39
N PHE A 74 -6.26 -2.00 -3.55
CA PHE A 74 -5.44 -0.85 -3.94
C PHE A 74 -4.46 -1.21 -5.06
N THR A 75 -3.72 -2.31 -4.93
CA THR A 75 -2.77 -2.76 -5.96
C THR A 75 -3.49 -3.13 -7.26
N TYR A 76 -4.65 -3.78 -7.18
CA TYR A 76 -5.49 -4.10 -8.33
C TYR A 76 -6.04 -2.84 -9.04
N ALA A 77 -6.56 -1.87 -8.29
CA ALA A 77 -7.07 -0.62 -8.86
C ALA A 77 -5.95 0.23 -9.48
N TYR A 78 -4.75 0.18 -8.91
CA TYR A 78 -3.58 0.88 -9.43
C TYR A 78 -3.09 0.24 -10.74
N ALA A 79 -3.05 -1.09 -10.82
CA ALA A 79 -2.66 -1.81 -12.03
C ALA A 79 -3.60 -1.51 -13.22
N ASN A 80 -4.90 -1.38 -12.96
CA ASN A 80 -5.90 -1.05 -13.97
C ASN A 80 -6.09 0.47 -14.21
N ALA A 81 -5.31 1.32 -13.55
CA ALA A 81 -5.40 2.79 -13.63
C ALA A 81 -6.82 3.35 -13.36
N ILE A 82 -7.59 2.71 -12.47
CA ILE A 82 -8.97 3.10 -12.17
C ILE A 82 -8.98 4.21 -11.10
N GLN A 83 -9.09 5.46 -11.52
CA GLN A 83 -9.57 6.56 -10.66
C GLN A 83 -11.10 6.50 -10.61
N PRO A 84 -11.79 6.54 -9.44
CA PRO A 84 -11.38 7.04 -8.10
C PRO A 84 -11.10 5.95 -7.04
N VAL A 85 -11.19 4.67 -7.42
CA VAL A 85 -11.12 3.52 -6.50
C VAL A 85 -9.80 3.47 -5.71
N ARG A 86 -8.71 3.97 -6.30
CA ARG A 86 -7.41 4.12 -5.66
C ARG A 86 -7.47 4.92 -4.36
N THR A 87 -8.12 6.08 -4.37
CA THR A 87 -8.20 6.98 -3.20
C THR A 87 -9.11 6.40 -2.13
N LEU A 88 -10.21 5.76 -2.53
CA LEU A 88 -11.14 5.11 -1.61
C LEU A 88 -10.48 3.92 -0.89
N CYS A 89 -9.77 3.05 -1.62
CA CYS A 89 -9.07 1.91 -0.99
C CYS A 89 -7.96 2.36 -0.04
N HIS A 90 -7.24 3.43 -0.39
CA HIS A 90 -6.25 4.01 0.52
C HIS A 90 -6.92 4.55 1.79
N GLY A 91 -8.02 5.30 1.66
CA GLY A 91 -8.79 5.82 2.79
C GLY A 91 -9.34 4.72 3.69
N VAL A 92 -9.91 3.64 3.12
CA VAL A 92 -10.39 2.48 3.88
C VAL A 92 -9.23 1.82 4.64
N GLY A 93 -8.07 1.67 4.01
CA GLY A 93 -6.88 1.15 4.68
C GLY A 93 -6.45 2.00 5.88
N VAL A 94 -6.44 3.33 5.75
CA VAL A 94 -6.10 4.24 6.87
C VAL A 94 -7.14 4.15 7.98
N MET A 95 -8.44 4.11 7.65
CA MET A 95 -9.50 3.97 8.63
C MET A 95 -9.38 2.65 9.40
N ALA A 96 -9.02 1.56 8.74
CA ALA A 96 -8.79 0.27 9.40
C ALA A 96 -7.61 0.34 10.40
N THR A 97 -6.51 1.01 10.04
CA THR A 97 -5.38 1.21 10.97
C THR A 97 -5.78 2.08 12.16
N LEU A 98 -6.61 3.11 11.96
CA LEU A 98 -7.11 3.98 13.03
C LEU A 98 -8.05 3.23 13.99
N VAL A 99 -8.91 2.34 13.47
CA VAL A 99 -9.77 1.49 14.31
C VAL A 99 -8.92 0.53 15.15
N GLY A 100 -7.89 -0.10 14.55
CA GLY A 100 -6.95 -0.96 15.30
C GLY A 100 -6.17 -0.19 16.37
N LEU A 101 -5.75 1.03 16.07
CA LEU A 101 -5.08 1.91 17.05
C LEU A 101 -6.03 2.32 18.17
N GLY A 102 -7.27 2.71 17.86
CA GLY A 102 -8.28 3.08 18.85
C GLY A 102 -8.59 1.93 19.80
N ASN A 103 -8.74 0.71 19.26
CA ASN A 103 -8.95 -0.49 20.06
C ASN A 103 -7.75 -0.79 20.99
N ALA A 104 -6.52 -0.60 20.50
CA ALA A 104 -5.32 -0.76 21.31
C ALA A 104 -5.22 0.30 22.44
N LEU A 105 -5.57 1.55 22.16
CA LEU A 105 -5.57 2.62 23.17
C LEU A 105 -6.64 2.37 24.25
N SER A 106 -7.84 1.93 23.87
CA SER A 106 -8.90 1.57 24.82
C SER A 106 -8.56 0.36 25.69
N ALA A 107 -7.61 -0.48 25.29
CA ALA A 107 -7.15 -1.60 26.12
C ALA A 107 -6.06 -1.18 27.14
N ILE A 108 -5.34 -0.08 26.86
CA ILE A 108 -4.27 0.44 27.73
C ILE A 108 -4.80 1.38 28.80
N LEU A 109 -5.85 2.15 28.48
CA LEU A 109 -6.39 3.24 29.30
C LEU A 109 -7.57 2.77 30.16
#